data_AF-A0A7W4C5P4-F1
#
_entry.id   AF-A0A7W4C5P4-F1
#
_cell.length_a   1.000
_cell.length_b   1.000
_cell.length_c   1.000
_cell.angle_alpha   90.00
_cell.angle_beta   90.00
_cell.angle_gamma   90.00
#
_symmetry.space_group_name_H-M   'P 1'
#
loop_
_entity.id
_entity.type
_entity.pdbx_description
1 polymer ?
#
loop_
_entity_poly.entity_id
_entity_poly.type
_entity_poly.pdbx_seq_one_letter_code
_entity_poly.pdbx_strand_id
1 'polypeptide(L)'
;FIKAYRALANFRGESAFYTWLYRIAVNTAKNHLTSQGRRAPANDVDIEDAEYYEGSDALKEFASPERLLMKDQMSKVIFDTLDTLPEELKMAISLRELEGMSYEDIANIMDCPVGTVRSRIFRAREAIDKQLQPLLEK
;
A
#
# COMPACT_ATOMS: atom_id res chain seq x y z
N PHE A 1 -13.05 7.65 -10.66
CA PHE A 1 -13.51 7.32 -12.03
C PHE A 1 -13.93 8.51 -12.89
N ILE A 2 -14.80 9.44 -12.44
CA ILE A 2 -15.24 10.60 -13.27
C ILE A 2 -14.06 11.39 -13.85
N LYS A 3 -13.03 11.69 -13.03
CA LYS A 3 -11.81 12.37 -13.50
C LYS A 3 -11.09 11.61 -14.60
N ALA A 4 -11.02 10.28 -14.51
CA ALA A 4 -10.40 9.45 -15.53
C ALA A 4 -11.21 9.45 -16.83
N TYR A 5 -12.53 9.30 -16.77
CA TYR A 5 -13.38 9.38 -17.95
C TYR A 5 -13.21 10.71 -18.70
N ARG A 6 -13.17 11.83 -17.98
CA ARG A 6 -12.92 13.17 -18.57
C ARG A 6 -11.52 13.32 -19.19
N ALA A 7 -10.52 12.66 -18.61
CA ALA A 7 -9.14 12.72 -19.08
C ALA A 7 -8.83 11.67 -20.17
N LEU A 8 -9.74 10.76 -20.47
CA LEU A 8 -9.51 9.62 -21.36
C LEU A 8 -9.09 10.03 -22.77
N ALA A 9 -9.65 11.13 -23.29
CA ALA A 9 -9.28 11.69 -24.60
C ALA A 9 -7.80 12.12 -24.67
N ASN A 10 -7.15 12.36 -23.53
CA ASN A 10 -5.75 12.75 -23.44
C ASN A 10 -4.81 11.56 -23.16
N PHE A 11 -5.33 10.34 -23.08
CA PHE A 11 -4.50 9.15 -22.87
C PHE A 11 -3.75 8.79 -24.16
N ARG A 12 -2.42 8.93 -24.13
CA ARG A 12 -1.55 8.76 -25.31
C ARG A 12 -0.99 7.34 -25.51
N GLY A 13 -1.28 6.41 -24.60
CA GLY A 13 -0.76 5.04 -24.67
C GLY A 13 0.73 4.89 -24.34
N GLU A 14 1.37 5.92 -23.78
CA GLU A 14 2.78 5.89 -23.37
C GLU A 14 3.04 5.01 -22.13
N SER A 15 1.97 4.59 -21.43
CA SER A 15 2.00 3.63 -20.33
C SER A 15 0.81 2.68 -20.45
N ALA A 16 0.80 1.58 -19.70
CA ALA A 16 -0.40 0.76 -19.56
C ALA A 16 -1.58 1.60 -19.03
N PHE A 17 -2.80 1.28 -19.48
CA PHE A 17 -4.02 1.96 -19.05
C PHE A 17 -4.20 1.90 -17.52
N TYR A 18 -3.87 0.75 -16.92
CA TYR A 18 -3.90 0.55 -15.48
C TYR A 18 -3.01 1.55 -14.74
N THR A 19 -1.74 1.68 -15.14
CA THR A 19 -0.78 2.64 -14.58
C THR A 19 -1.30 4.08 -14.65
N TRP A 20 -1.86 4.47 -15.79
CA TRP A 20 -2.43 5.80 -15.99
C TRP A 20 -3.65 6.07 -15.09
N LEU A 21 -4.55 5.10 -14.99
CA LEU A 21 -5.74 5.19 -14.14
C LEU A 21 -5.35 5.25 -12.66
N TYR A 22 -4.36 4.45 -12.25
CA TYR A 22 -3.86 4.40 -10.88
C TYR A 22 -3.26 5.75 -10.48
N ARG A 23 -2.47 6.38 -11.36
CA ARG A 23 -1.96 7.76 -11.16
C ARG A 23 -3.09 8.75 -10.88
N ILE A 24 -4.19 8.68 -11.62
CA ILE A 24 -5.36 9.55 -11.40
C ILE A 24 -6.00 9.27 -10.04
N ALA A 25 -6.10 8.00 -9.65
CA ALA A 25 -6.65 7.60 -8.35
C ALA A 25 -5.80 8.11 -7.19
N VAL A 26 -4.49 7.83 -7.22
CA VAL A 26 -3.50 8.29 -6.22
C VAL A 26 -3.51 9.80 -6.07
N ASN A 27 -3.41 10.53 -7.16
CA ASN A 27 -3.42 11.99 -7.11
C ASN A 27 -4.76 12.54 -6.62
N THR A 28 -5.87 11.84 -6.90
CA THR A 28 -7.18 12.23 -6.38
C THR A 28 -7.27 12.02 -4.87
N ALA A 29 -6.80 10.88 -4.37
CA ALA A 29 -6.77 10.57 -2.94
C ALA A 29 -5.85 11.52 -2.18
N LYS A 30 -4.62 11.74 -2.66
CA LYS A 30 -3.66 12.68 -2.06
C LYS A 30 -4.22 14.09 -1.96
N ASN A 31 -4.85 14.57 -3.04
CA ASN A 31 -5.49 15.89 -3.05
C ASN A 31 -6.68 15.97 -2.08
N HIS A 32 -7.45 14.88 -1.96
CA HIS A 32 -8.57 14.80 -1.03
C HIS A 32 -8.09 14.90 0.42
N LEU A 33 -7.12 14.06 0.82
CA LEU A 33 -6.53 14.06 2.17
C LEU A 33 -5.89 15.41 2.52
N THR A 34 -5.11 15.99 1.60
CA THR A 34 -4.51 17.32 1.79
C THR A 34 -5.57 18.42 1.96
N SER A 35 -6.71 18.30 1.25
CA SER A 35 -7.82 19.26 1.36
C SER A 35 -8.64 19.09 2.64
N GLN A 36 -8.75 17.86 3.17
CA GLN A 36 -9.41 17.57 4.45
C GLN A 36 -8.61 18.13 5.62
N GLY A 37 -7.27 18.00 5.61
CA GLY A 37 -6.41 18.60 6.65
C GLY A 37 -6.46 20.14 6.75
N ARG A 38 -7.04 20.83 5.74
CA ARG A 38 -7.27 22.29 5.75
C ARG A 38 -8.70 22.68 6.19
N ARG A 39 -9.62 21.73 6.36
CA ARG A 39 -10.98 21.98 6.86
C ARG A 39 -11.04 21.57 8.34
N ALA A 40 -11.73 22.35 9.16
CA ALA A 40 -12.00 22.01 10.55
C ALA A 40 -12.61 20.59 10.65
N PRO A 41 -12.30 19.81 11.70
CA PRO A 41 -12.64 18.40 11.77
C PRO A 41 -14.16 18.23 11.72
N ALA A 42 -14.66 17.71 10.61
CA ALA A 42 -16.03 17.24 10.50
C ALA A 42 -16.02 15.76 10.85
N ASN A 43 -16.52 15.49 12.06
CA ASN A 43 -17.05 14.26 12.65
C ASN A 43 -16.78 12.92 11.94
N ASP A 44 -16.27 12.00 12.75
CA ASP A 44 -16.14 10.56 12.53
C ASP A 44 -17.31 9.94 11.78
N VAL A 45 -16.97 9.04 10.86
CA VAL A 45 -17.87 8.01 10.39
C VAL A 45 -17.14 6.68 10.58
N ASP A 46 -17.65 5.89 11.52
CA ASP A 46 -17.31 4.48 11.69
C ASP A 46 -17.42 3.74 10.35
N ILE A 47 -16.40 2.97 10.01
CA ILE A 47 -16.47 1.94 8.98
C ILE A 47 -16.24 0.62 9.69
N GLU A 48 -17.35 0.00 10.09
CA GLU A 48 -17.43 -1.41 10.47
C GLU A 48 -17.27 -2.30 9.22
N ASP A 49 -16.61 -3.43 9.47
CA ASP A 49 -16.58 -4.69 8.72
C ASP A 49 -15.98 -4.74 7.31
N ALA A 50 -14.80 -5.37 7.23
CA ALA A 50 -14.38 -6.14 6.08
C ALA A 50 -14.08 -7.58 6.52
N GLU A 51 -14.96 -8.48 6.11
CA GLU A 51 -14.92 -9.92 6.34
C GLU A 51 -13.60 -10.55 5.85
N TYR A 52 -13.05 -11.45 6.67
CA TYR A 52 -11.90 -12.28 6.33
C TYR A 52 -12.23 -13.20 5.15
N TYR A 53 -11.48 -13.05 4.06
CA TYR A 53 -11.53 -13.96 2.92
C TYR A 53 -10.75 -15.24 3.26
N GLU A 54 -11.45 -16.30 3.63
CA GLU A 54 -10.87 -17.63 3.87
C GLU A 54 -10.57 -18.30 2.52
N GLY A 55 -9.28 -18.45 2.19
CA GLY A 55 -8.86 -19.04 0.92
C GLY A 55 -7.48 -19.70 0.99
N SER A 56 -7.42 -20.96 1.43
CA SER A 56 -6.68 -22.07 0.80
C SER A 56 -6.42 -23.20 1.80
N ASP A 57 -7.23 -24.25 1.69
CA ASP A 57 -7.18 -25.44 2.55
C ASP A 57 -6.11 -26.47 2.13
N ALA A 58 -5.14 -26.06 1.29
CA ALA A 58 -4.17 -26.98 0.67
C ALA A 58 -2.75 -26.90 1.27
N LEU A 59 -2.48 -25.96 2.20
CA LEU A 59 -1.15 -25.80 2.84
C LEU A 59 -1.08 -26.37 4.27
N LYS A 60 -2.18 -26.95 4.78
CA LYS A 60 -2.28 -27.40 6.18
C LYS A 60 -1.44 -28.64 6.51
N GLU A 61 -0.93 -29.38 5.53
CA GLU A 61 -0.21 -30.64 5.78
C GLU A 61 1.22 -30.48 6.34
N PHE A 62 1.81 -29.27 6.37
CA PHE A 62 3.22 -29.07 6.77
C PHE A 62 3.48 -27.99 7.85
N ALA A 63 2.46 -27.33 8.38
CA ALA A 63 2.65 -26.26 9.38
C ALA A 63 2.24 -26.75 10.78
N SER A 64 3.19 -26.80 11.71
CA SER A 64 2.85 -27.00 13.12
C SER A 64 1.94 -25.84 13.61
N PRO A 65 1.04 -26.07 14.59
CA PRO A 65 0.20 -25.01 15.14
C PRO A 65 0.99 -23.76 15.59
N GLU A 66 2.19 -23.97 16.12
CA GLU A 66 3.12 -22.89 16.49
C GLU A 66 3.57 -22.06 15.29
N ARG A 67 3.87 -22.69 14.15
CA ARG A 67 4.27 -21.98 12.92
C ARG A 67 3.13 -21.17 12.32
N LEU A 68 1.90 -21.68 12.38
CA LEU A 68 0.72 -20.94 11.94
C LEU A 68 0.50 -19.71 12.81
N LEU A 69 0.54 -19.87 14.14
CA LEU A 69 0.38 -18.77 15.08
C LEU A 69 1.48 -17.71 14.89
N MET A 70 2.73 -18.14 14.70
CA MET A 70 3.85 -17.24 14.44
C MET A 70 3.67 -16.45 13.13
N LYS A 71 3.20 -17.11 12.06
CA LYS A 71 2.89 -16.46 10.79
C LYS A 71 1.80 -15.40 10.95
N ASP A 72 0.74 -15.69 11.70
CA ASP A 72 -0.36 -14.74 11.94
C ASP A 72 0.12 -13.54 12.76
N GLN A 73 0.94 -13.75 13.79
CA GLN A 73 1.56 -12.69 14.57
C GLN A 73 2.46 -11.79 13.72
N MET A 74 3.32 -12.38 12.90
CA MET A 74 4.18 -11.62 11.98
C MET A 74 3.36 -10.82 10.97
N SER A 75 2.33 -11.44 10.38
CA SER A 75 1.45 -10.78 9.42
C SER A 75 0.76 -9.58 10.06
N LYS A 76 0.24 -9.76 11.28
CA LYS A 76 -0.39 -8.67 12.04
C LYS A 76 0.58 -7.50 12.25
N VAL A 77 1.80 -7.77 12.72
CA VAL A 77 2.80 -6.70 12.93
C VAL A 77 3.16 -5.99 11.62
N ILE A 78 3.26 -6.70 10.50
CA ILE A 78 3.50 -6.07 9.20
C ILE A 78 2.36 -5.11 8.85
N PHE A 79 1.10 -5.56 8.93
CA PHE A 79 -0.06 -4.72 8.59
C PHE A 79 -0.19 -3.52 9.54
N ASP A 80 -0.05 -3.74 10.85
CA ASP A 80 -0.06 -2.67 11.85
C ASP A 80 1.04 -1.65 11.56
N THR A 81 2.24 -2.11 11.18
CA THR A 81 3.35 -1.21 10.82
C THR A 81 3.03 -0.42 9.56
N LEU A 82 2.50 -1.07 8.51
CA LEU A 82 2.08 -0.40 7.27
C LEU A 82 1.05 0.70 7.53
N ASP A 83 0.14 0.51 8.48
CA ASP A 83 -0.88 1.52 8.84
C ASP A 83 -0.31 2.73 9.58
N THR A 84 0.83 2.57 10.26
CA THR A 84 1.53 3.69 10.91
C THR A 84 2.49 4.42 9.97
N LEU A 85 2.79 3.86 8.80
CA LEU A 85 3.71 4.49 7.86
C LEU A 85 3.11 5.77 7.27
N PRO A 86 3.94 6.80 7.01
CA PRO A 86 3.54 7.90 6.17
C PRO A 86 3.01 7.40 4.83
N GLU A 87 1.92 7.99 4.34
CA GLU A 87 1.22 7.57 3.11
C GLU A 87 2.15 7.36 1.91
N GLU A 88 3.16 8.21 1.76
CA GLU A 88 4.11 8.09 0.65
C GLU A 88 5.01 6.85 0.76
N LEU A 89 5.33 6.39 1.97
CA LEU A 89 6.08 5.16 2.21
C LEU A 89 5.18 3.95 2.01
N LYS A 90 3.98 3.96 2.63
CA LYS A 90 2.97 2.91 2.51
C LYS A 90 2.61 2.66 1.05
N MET A 91 2.33 3.71 0.29
CA MET A 91 2.02 3.59 -1.13
C MET A 91 3.17 3.01 -1.95
N ALA A 92 4.40 3.48 -1.73
CA ALA A 92 5.56 3.00 -2.47
C ALA A 92 5.82 1.50 -2.23
N ILE A 93 5.72 1.04 -0.98
CA ILE A 93 5.92 -0.37 -0.64
C ILE A 93 4.75 -1.25 -1.10
N SER A 94 3.50 -0.79 -1.00
CA SER A 94 2.33 -1.54 -1.50
C SER A 94 2.37 -1.73 -3.00
N LEU A 95 2.67 -0.67 -3.77
CA LEU A 95 2.83 -0.77 -5.22
C LEU A 95 3.96 -1.71 -5.62
N ARG A 96 5.01 -1.82 -4.79
CA ARG A 96 6.13 -2.70 -5.07
C ARG A 96 5.84 -4.16 -4.73
N GLU A 97 5.39 -4.44 -3.51
CA GLU A 97 5.32 -5.81 -2.97
C GLU A 97 3.97 -6.47 -3.25
N LEU A 98 2.88 -5.71 -3.32
CA LEU A 98 1.54 -6.26 -3.56
C LEU A 98 1.19 -6.24 -5.05
N GLU A 99 1.48 -5.13 -5.73
CA GLU A 99 1.16 -4.96 -7.16
C GLU A 99 2.30 -5.39 -8.09
N GLY A 100 3.51 -5.65 -7.57
CA GLY A 100 4.66 -6.11 -8.35
C GLY A 100 5.23 -5.09 -9.35
N MET A 101 4.97 -3.79 -9.16
CA MET A 101 5.34 -2.76 -10.15
C MET A 101 6.86 -2.49 -10.20
N SER A 102 7.32 -2.05 -11.37
CA SER A 102 8.68 -1.54 -11.56
C SER A 102 8.89 -0.21 -10.81
N TYR A 103 10.14 0.16 -10.52
CA TYR A 103 10.40 1.43 -9.83
C TYR A 103 10.06 2.64 -10.73
N GLU A 104 10.20 2.47 -12.04
CA GLU A 104 9.85 3.43 -13.08
C GLU A 104 8.34 3.66 -13.13
N ASP A 105 7.52 2.61 -13.08
CA ASP A 105 6.07 2.74 -13.06
C ASP A 105 5.58 3.41 -11.77
N ILE A 106 6.17 3.04 -10.64
CA ILE A 106 5.85 3.67 -9.35
C ILE A 106 6.22 5.14 -9.37
N ALA A 107 7.37 5.50 -9.92
CA ALA A 107 7.80 6.90 -10.08
C ALA A 107 6.79 7.69 -10.92
N ASN A 108 6.32 7.11 -12.03
CA ASN A 108 5.30 7.71 -12.88
C ASN A 108 3.94 7.87 -12.16
N ILE A 109 3.53 6.89 -11.36
CA ILE A 109 2.27 6.92 -10.60
C ILE A 109 2.33 7.96 -9.48
N MET A 110 3.43 8.00 -8.74
CA MET A 110 3.62 8.85 -7.57
C MET A 110 4.11 10.26 -7.92
N ASP A 111 4.36 10.52 -9.20
CA ASP A 111 4.89 11.78 -9.73
C ASP A 111 6.17 12.23 -8.98
N CYS A 112 7.15 11.33 -8.89
CA CYS A 112 8.41 11.59 -8.22
C CYS A 112 9.60 10.90 -8.91
N PRO A 113 10.85 11.32 -8.64
CA PRO A 113 12.03 10.64 -9.20
C PRO A 113 12.15 9.18 -8.73
N VAL A 114 12.66 8.31 -9.60
CA VAL A 114 12.93 6.88 -9.30
C VAL A 114 13.83 6.71 -8.06
N GLY A 115 14.79 7.63 -7.85
CA GLY A 115 15.62 7.64 -6.64
C GLY A 115 14.81 7.86 -5.34
N THR A 116 13.77 8.69 -5.40
CA THR A 116 12.83 8.90 -4.29
C THR A 116 12.02 7.64 -4.01
N VAL A 117 11.55 6.95 -5.05
CA VAL A 117 10.85 5.65 -4.90
C VAL A 117 11.75 4.65 -4.18
N ARG A 118 13.00 4.48 -4.63
CA ARG A 118 13.98 3.57 -4.00
C ARG A 118 14.17 3.91 -2.53
N SER A 119 14.35 5.19 -2.20
CA SER A 119 14.53 5.64 -0.80
C SER A 119 13.28 5.41 0.05
N ARG A 120 12.08 5.63 -0.50
CA ARG A 120 10.81 5.39 0.21
C ARG A 120 10.61 3.90 0.51
N ILE A 121 10.83 3.04 -0.47
CA ILE A 121 10.74 1.57 -0.30
C ILE A 121 11.75 1.10 0.74
N PHE A 122 12.99 1.58 0.68
CA PHE A 122 14.02 1.24 1.65
C PHE A 122 13.60 1.61 3.09
N ARG A 123 13.16 2.85 3.31
CA ARG A 123 12.70 3.31 4.64
C ARG A 123 11.47 2.55 5.14
N ALA A 124 10.54 2.19 4.24
CA ALA A 124 9.39 1.37 4.58
C ALA A 124 9.83 -0.02 5.09
N ARG A 125 10.78 -0.66 4.40
CA ARG A 125 11.36 -1.94 4.83
C ARG A 125 12.09 -1.83 6.16
N GLU A 126 12.92 -0.80 6.35
CA GLU A 126 13.60 -0.58 7.65
C GLU A 126 12.60 -0.44 8.81
N ALA A 127 11.48 0.25 8.58
CA ALA A 127 10.44 0.39 9.59
C ALA A 127 9.76 -0.95 9.93
N ILE A 128 9.47 -1.78 8.92
CA ILE A 128 8.90 -3.12 9.10
C ILE A 128 9.91 -4.04 9.81
N ASP A 129 11.16 -4.07 9.35
CA ASP A 129 12.23 -4.90 9.93
C ASP A 129 12.43 -4.58 11.41
N LYS A 130 12.42 -3.30 11.79
CA LYS A 130 12.53 -2.86 13.18
C LYS A 130 11.40 -3.41 14.06
N GLN A 131 10.18 -3.51 13.54
CA GLN A 131 9.04 -4.04 14.29
C GLN A 131 9.03 -5.58 14.32
N LEU A 132 9.61 -6.22 13.31
CA LEU A 132 9.71 -7.69 13.24
C LEU A 132 10.87 -8.27 14.06
N GLN A 133 11.97 -7.53 14.26
CA GLN A 133 13.14 -8.03 15.01
C GLN A 133 12.81 -8.69 16.37
N PRO A 134 11.98 -8.10 17.24
CA PRO A 134 11.64 -8.69 18.54
C PRO A 134 10.87 -10.03 18.46
N LEU A 135 10.26 -10.32 17.32
CA LEU A 135 9.57 -11.59 17.07
C LEU A 135 10.54 -12.66 16.57
N LEU A 136 11.58 -12.28 15.83
CA LEU A 136 12.54 -13.21 15.24
C LEU A 136 13.67 -13.64 16.20
N GLU A 137 13.93 -12.85 17.24
CA GLU A 137 14.97 -13.12 18.25
C GLU A 137 14.49 -14.00 19.42
N LYS A 138 13.25 -14.50 19.37
CA LYS A 138 12.68 -15.44 20.35
C LYS A 138 12.79 -16.88 19.88
#